data_AF-A0A8T4DNZ2-F1
#
_entry.id   AF-A0A8T4DNZ2-F1
#
_cell.length_a   1.000
_cell.length_b   1.000
_cell.length_c   1.000
_cell.angle_alpha   90.00
_cell.angle_beta   90.00
_cell.angle_gamma   90.00
#
_symmetry.space_group_name_H-M   'P 1'
#
loop_
_entity.id
_entity.type
_entity.pdbx_description
1 polymer ?
#
loop_
_entity_poly.entity_id
_entity_poly.type
_entity_poly.pdbx_seq_one_letter_code
_entity_poly.pdbx_strand_id
1 'polypeptide(L)'
;MKTHPVMLTICLFLLICSSVAPCIQGHCNDVPLSVVIAEETQYSSEESLVLPSSFSWRDINGVDFTTPIRNQNPYPSCETFALVAAVETMVQYKVGFPFNCDLSEAHLFFHSGGIIHWGSYPENDTEYLKTYGVPDEACWPYPHSLYQYPLNTTSPDWMSRTVKITNWSYLPDDPVAVKTALITNGPVPSYFLVYDDFMYFKKGIYRHKWGNVRGPHYMAIVGYNDDPGYWIVKNSWGTKFQEDGWVNIKYGECGIGKKTFYLTGVYGIFPLIYVDDDNLLGPWDGSIEHPYRTIQEGVDHAYPGYTVYVRSGTYHEHVLINKTIRLVGEDTSRTTIDGDGVNDVVTITVPGVIFSGFTVQNSGLETYDAGIKTLSLNSNVTIQETIVRNNTIGIYLNYAFETSWNIIRNNSISNNVKGIYAHWANNNQITGNAITGNQDNGLEMACCEYASIQGNIISDNGGIGIYIRGASHRNVINGENIIQNNMVGLMLSESNRNMVSKNNFIGNTNSASFYNSFFTTWRSNYWDDRVLFFPKIIRGTLGPRQLPSFDVDWFPLRKPYSSQDLSHNYKIPDVVTSLKNLEGLWSQ
;
A
#
# COMPACT_ATOMS: atom_id res chain seq x y z
N MET A 1 -42.81 -47.03 -0.34
CA MET A 1 -43.18 -48.46 -0.36
C MET A 1 -43.86 -48.75 -1.69
N LYS A 2 -43.52 -49.90 -2.31
CA LYS A 2 -43.82 -50.38 -3.68
C LYS A 2 -42.87 -49.82 -4.75
N THR A 3 -41.70 -50.43 -4.97
CA THR A 3 -41.36 -51.61 -5.81
C THR A 3 -41.13 -51.27 -7.30
N HIS A 4 -39.86 -51.32 -7.70
CA HIS A 4 -39.29 -51.61 -9.04
C HIS A 4 -39.87 -52.91 -9.68
N PRO A 5 -39.53 -53.42 -10.91
CA PRO A 5 -38.37 -53.11 -11.79
C PRO A 5 -38.54 -53.25 -13.36
N VAL A 6 -37.48 -52.85 -14.10
CA VAL A 6 -36.79 -53.56 -15.24
C VAL A 6 -37.31 -53.60 -16.70
N MET A 7 -36.29 -53.50 -17.60
CA MET A 7 -36.11 -53.94 -19.02
C MET A 7 -36.58 -52.98 -20.13
N LEU A 8 -35.73 -52.37 -20.99
CA LEU A 8 -34.58 -52.81 -21.82
C LEU A 8 -34.99 -53.64 -23.04
N THR A 9 -35.15 -53.02 -24.22
CA THR A 9 -34.76 -53.64 -25.52
C THR A 9 -34.57 -52.60 -26.64
N ILE A 10 -33.53 -52.84 -27.42
CA ILE A 10 -33.01 -52.15 -28.61
C ILE A 10 -33.72 -52.68 -29.88
N CYS A 11 -33.95 -51.84 -30.90
CA CYS A 11 -33.62 -52.09 -32.33
C CYS A 11 -34.40 -51.20 -33.32
N LEU A 12 -33.65 -50.32 -33.99
CA LEU A 12 -33.62 -49.98 -35.43
C LEU A 12 -34.69 -50.59 -36.38
N PHE A 13 -35.29 -49.77 -37.29
CA PHE A 13 -34.94 -49.71 -38.73
C PHE A 13 -35.95 -48.89 -39.59
N LEU A 14 -35.41 -47.86 -40.28
CA LEU A 14 -35.61 -47.33 -41.67
C LEU A 14 -36.94 -46.79 -42.28
N LEU A 15 -36.74 -45.61 -42.91
CA LEU A 15 -37.11 -45.12 -44.27
C LEU A 15 -38.56 -44.73 -44.62
N ILE A 16 -38.75 -43.56 -45.26
CA ILE A 16 -38.81 -43.35 -46.74
C ILE A 16 -39.03 -41.84 -47.09
N CYS A 17 -38.25 -41.35 -48.08
CA CYS A 17 -38.41 -40.31 -49.14
C CYS A 17 -39.26 -39.02 -48.93
N SER A 18 -39.00 -37.87 -49.59
CA SER A 18 -38.56 -37.69 -51.00
C SER A 18 -38.13 -36.25 -51.37
N SER A 19 -37.14 -36.17 -52.29
CA SER A 19 -37.07 -35.33 -53.52
C SER A 19 -36.72 -33.82 -53.43
N VAL A 20 -36.03 -33.15 -54.37
CA VAL A 20 -35.52 -33.43 -55.74
C VAL A 20 -34.32 -32.47 -56.07
N ALA A 21 -33.38 -32.89 -56.94
CA ALA A 21 -32.29 -32.11 -57.58
C ALA A 21 -32.79 -31.28 -58.80
N PRO A 22 -31.98 -30.58 -59.67
CA PRO A 22 -30.75 -30.99 -60.40
C PRO A 22 -29.69 -29.85 -60.60
N CYS A 23 -28.58 -29.88 -61.35
CA CYS A 23 -27.54 -30.81 -61.87
C CYS A 23 -26.80 -30.04 -63.00
N ILE A 24 -25.46 -30.00 -63.07
CA ILE A 24 -24.67 -29.83 -64.33
C ILE A 24 -23.32 -30.58 -64.23
N GLN A 25 -22.97 -31.29 -65.33
CA GLN A 25 -21.85 -32.19 -65.68
C GLN A 25 -20.44 -31.52 -65.71
N GLY A 26 -19.27 -32.19 -65.78
CA GLY A 26 -18.86 -33.60 -65.90
C GLY A 26 -17.35 -33.75 -66.25
N HIS A 27 -16.91 -35.02 -66.42
CA HIS A 27 -15.67 -35.57 -67.03
C HIS A 27 -14.46 -36.00 -66.16
N CYS A 28 -14.09 -37.29 -66.33
CA CYS A 28 -12.93 -38.03 -65.80
C CYS A 28 -11.82 -38.21 -66.87
N ASN A 29 -10.55 -38.34 -66.45
CA ASN A 29 -9.72 -39.57 -66.59
C ASN A 29 -8.24 -39.40 -66.15
N ASP A 30 -7.77 -40.44 -65.44
CA ASP A 30 -6.43 -41.09 -65.36
C ASP A 30 -5.14 -40.35 -64.98
N VAL A 31 -4.45 -40.80 -63.91
CA VAL A 31 -3.02 -41.29 -63.85
C VAL A 31 -2.81 -42.10 -62.53
N PRO A 32 -2.04 -43.23 -62.49
CA PRO A 32 -1.96 -44.17 -61.36
C PRO A 32 -0.83 -43.93 -60.34
N LEU A 33 -0.91 -44.71 -59.24
CA LEU A 33 -0.12 -44.79 -58.01
C LEU A 33 1.42 -44.68 -58.13
N SER A 34 2.02 -44.02 -57.12
CA SER A 34 3.26 -44.48 -56.49
C SER A 34 3.20 -44.29 -54.96
N VAL A 35 3.67 -45.32 -54.27
CA VAL A 35 3.67 -45.51 -52.81
C VAL A 35 4.74 -44.64 -52.16
N VAL A 36 4.38 -43.89 -51.11
CA VAL A 36 5.32 -43.43 -50.08
C VAL A 36 4.68 -43.72 -48.73
N ILE A 37 5.36 -44.54 -47.95
CA ILE A 37 5.02 -44.90 -46.57
C ILE A 37 5.25 -43.64 -45.73
N ALA A 38 4.19 -43.08 -45.14
CA ALA A 38 4.30 -42.02 -44.15
C ALA A 38 4.47 -42.68 -42.77
N GLU A 39 5.64 -42.52 -42.17
CA GLU A 39 5.87 -42.83 -40.76
C GLU A 39 4.97 -41.93 -39.90
N GLU A 40 4.23 -42.55 -38.98
CA GLU A 40 3.56 -41.84 -37.88
C GLU A 40 4.62 -41.14 -37.03
N THR A 41 4.69 -39.81 -37.14
CA THR A 41 5.37 -38.98 -36.17
C THR A 41 4.36 -38.63 -35.07
N GLN A 42 4.52 -39.29 -33.92
CA GLN A 42 3.94 -38.83 -32.66
C GLN A 42 4.43 -37.41 -32.39
N TYR A 43 3.55 -36.43 -32.53
CA TYR A 43 3.77 -35.08 -32.01
C TYR A 43 3.31 -35.07 -30.55
N SER A 44 4.22 -35.39 -29.62
CA SER A 44 4.10 -34.93 -28.23
C SER A 44 5.03 -33.74 -28.07
N SER A 45 4.47 -32.53 -28.04
CA SER A 45 5.19 -31.35 -27.59
C SER A 45 4.43 -30.76 -26.41
N GLU A 46 4.70 -31.29 -25.21
CA GLU A 46 4.61 -30.46 -24.02
C GLU A 46 5.71 -29.41 -24.15
N GLU A 47 5.35 -28.14 -24.40
CA GLU A 47 6.28 -27.04 -24.20
C GLU A 47 6.70 -27.06 -22.73
N SER A 48 7.95 -27.41 -22.46
CA SER A 48 8.49 -27.33 -21.11
C SER A 48 8.55 -25.86 -20.69
N LEU A 49 7.81 -25.51 -19.65
CA LEU A 49 7.82 -24.16 -19.08
C LEU A 49 9.27 -23.81 -18.69
N VAL A 50 9.89 -22.90 -19.44
CA VAL A 50 11.22 -22.38 -19.12
C VAL A 50 11.06 -21.38 -17.99
N LEU A 51 11.44 -21.80 -16.77
CA LEU A 51 11.37 -20.95 -15.59
C LEU A 51 12.46 -19.86 -15.65
N PRO A 52 12.15 -18.60 -15.29
CA PRO A 52 13.16 -17.56 -15.17
C PRO A 52 14.16 -17.90 -14.07
N SER A 53 15.39 -17.38 -14.16
CA SER A 53 16.43 -17.60 -13.13
C SER A 53 16.13 -16.89 -11.80
N SER A 54 15.23 -15.91 -11.81
CA SER A 54 14.73 -15.24 -10.61
C SER A 54 13.29 -14.80 -10.79
N PHE A 55 12.53 -14.79 -9.70
CA PHE A 55 11.16 -14.31 -9.68
C PHE A 55 10.82 -13.80 -8.27
N SER A 56 10.01 -12.75 -8.16
CA SER A 56 9.56 -12.23 -6.87
C SER A 56 8.20 -11.57 -7.00
N TRP A 57 7.24 -12.00 -6.17
CA TRP A 57 5.96 -11.31 -5.99
C TRP A 57 6.12 -9.88 -5.45
N ARG A 58 7.31 -9.53 -4.96
CA ARG A 58 7.66 -8.18 -4.54
C ARG A 58 8.07 -7.26 -5.70
N ASP A 59 8.22 -7.82 -6.90
CA ASP A 59 8.60 -7.09 -8.09
C ASP A 59 8.02 -7.77 -9.34
N ILE A 60 6.73 -7.55 -9.56
CA ILE A 60 6.05 -7.89 -10.81
C ILE A 60 6.00 -6.63 -11.66
N ASN A 61 7.01 -6.46 -12.53
CA ASN A 61 7.18 -5.27 -13.39
C ASN A 61 7.24 -3.96 -12.60
N GLY A 62 7.96 -3.94 -11.47
CA GLY A 62 8.10 -2.78 -10.59
C GLY A 62 7.01 -2.63 -9.53
N VAL A 63 6.05 -3.58 -9.44
CA VAL A 63 4.96 -3.56 -8.47
C VAL A 63 5.13 -4.67 -7.44
N ASP A 64 5.11 -4.30 -6.15
CA ASP A 64 5.08 -5.24 -5.03
C ASP A 64 3.63 -5.64 -4.74
N PHE A 65 3.27 -6.90 -5.01
CA PHE A 65 1.96 -7.46 -4.74
C PHE A 65 1.86 -8.15 -3.37
N THR A 66 2.91 -8.10 -2.56
CA THR A 66 2.86 -8.61 -1.19
C THR A 66 2.28 -7.56 -0.23
N THR A 67 1.85 -8.01 0.94
CA THR A 67 1.36 -7.13 2.02
C THR A 67 2.47 -6.86 3.05
N PRO A 68 2.34 -5.85 3.92
CA PRO A 68 3.31 -5.58 4.98
C PRO A 68 3.62 -6.80 5.87
N ILE A 69 4.80 -6.79 6.50
CA ILE A 69 5.17 -7.79 7.48
C ILE A 69 4.34 -7.61 8.76
N ARG A 70 3.75 -8.69 9.23
CA ARG A 70 3.02 -8.75 10.51
C ARG A 70 3.79 -9.51 11.59
N ASN A 71 3.24 -9.54 12.79
CA ASN A 71 3.81 -10.22 13.95
C ASN A 71 2.79 -11.17 14.57
N GLN A 72 3.08 -12.47 14.51
CA GLN A 72 2.25 -13.53 15.08
C GLN A 72 2.26 -13.58 16.61
N ASN A 73 3.11 -12.82 17.29
CA ASN A 73 3.06 -12.76 18.74
C ASN A 73 1.69 -12.16 19.15
N PRO A 74 0.91 -12.83 20.01
CA PRO A 74 1.39 -13.74 21.05
C PRO A 74 1.17 -15.24 20.83
N TYR A 75 0.58 -15.68 19.71
CA TYR A 75 0.21 -17.09 19.54
C TYR A 75 1.11 -17.83 18.54
N PRO A 76 1.30 -19.16 18.72
CA PRO A 76 2.01 -20.01 17.76
C PRO A 76 1.13 -20.23 16.51
N SER A 77 0.95 -19.20 15.69
CA SER A 77 0.00 -19.18 14.56
C SER A 77 0.70 -19.03 13.21
N CYS A 78 1.95 -19.47 13.09
CA CYS A 78 2.76 -19.26 11.90
C CYS A 78 2.14 -19.82 10.62
N GLU A 79 1.41 -20.93 10.73
CA GLU A 79 0.65 -21.57 9.67
C GLU A 79 -0.34 -20.59 9.04
N THR A 80 -1.16 -19.94 9.85
CA THR A 80 -2.22 -19.04 9.37
C THR A 80 -1.64 -17.74 8.84
N PHE A 81 -0.58 -17.20 9.43
CA PHE A 81 0.15 -16.06 8.85
C PHE A 81 0.75 -16.37 7.49
N ALA A 82 1.35 -17.55 7.31
CA ALA A 82 1.90 -17.94 6.02
C ALA A 82 0.80 -18.13 4.96
N LEU A 83 -0.30 -18.78 5.32
CA LEU A 83 -1.47 -18.97 4.46
C LEU A 83 -2.13 -17.64 4.06
N VAL A 84 -2.41 -16.77 5.05
CA VAL A 84 -3.04 -15.46 4.81
C VAL A 84 -2.14 -14.58 3.94
N ALA A 85 -0.83 -14.54 4.19
CA ALA A 85 0.11 -13.79 3.34
C ALA A 85 0.08 -14.24 1.87
N ALA A 86 -0.08 -15.54 1.61
CA ALA A 86 -0.23 -16.06 0.25
C ALA A 86 -1.57 -15.64 -0.36
N VAL A 87 -2.68 -15.82 0.36
CA VAL A 87 -4.03 -15.45 -0.09
C VAL A 87 -4.13 -13.96 -0.38
N GLU A 88 -3.63 -13.09 0.50
CA GLU A 88 -3.61 -11.64 0.30
C GLU A 88 -2.85 -11.27 -0.98
N THR A 89 -1.68 -11.86 -1.20
CA THR A 89 -0.89 -11.62 -2.43
C THR A 89 -1.66 -12.05 -3.68
N MET A 90 -2.30 -13.23 -3.64
CA MET A 90 -3.13 -13.73 -4.74
C MET A 90 -4.34 -12.82 -5.01
N VAL A 91 -4.97 -12.28 -3.96
CA VAL A 91 -6.10 -11.33 -4.08
C VAL A 91 -5.64 -10.03 -4.74
N GLN A 92 -4.54 -9.43 -4.27
CA GLN A 92 -4.02 -8.20 -4.84
C GLN A 92 -3.64 -8.38 -6.32
N TYR A 93 -3.01 -9.51 -6.65
CA TYR A 93 -2.67 -9.82 -8.04
C TYR A 93 -3.90 -10.04 -8.91
N LYS A 94 -4.92 -10.75 -8.41
CA LYS A 94 -6.19 -10.95 -9.12
C LYS A 94 -6.94 -9.64 -9.37
N VAL A 95 -6.92 -8.73 -8.41
CA VAL A 95 -7.50 -7.39 -8.53
C VAL A 95 -6.71 -6.52 -9.52
N GLY A 96 -5.41 -6.79 -9.67
CA GLY A 96 -4.52 -6.11 -10.62
C GLY A 96 -3.72 -4.95 -10.03
N PHE A 97 -3.91 -4.61 -8.75
CA PHE A 97 -3.09 -3.59 -8.07
C PHE A 97 -2.96 -3.85 -6.55
N PRO A 98 -1.88 -3.37 -5.91
CA PRO A 98 -1.69 -3.54 -4.47
C PRO A 98 -2.53 -2.54 -3.68
N PHE A 99 -3.61 -3.02 -3.06
CA PHE A 99 -4.50 -2.21 -2.23
C PHE A 99 -4.33 -2.42 -0.72
N ASN A 100 -3.31 -3.19 -0.31
CA ASN A 100 -3.04 -3.59 1.07
C ASN A 100 -4.19 -4.40 1.68
N CYS A 101 -4.54 -5.51 1.01
CA CYS A 101 -5.49 -6.49 1.53
C CYS A 101 -5.09 -6.92 2.95
N ASP A 102 -6.03 -6.93 3.90
CA ASP A 102 -5.78 -7.23 5.32
C ASP A 102 -6.82 -8.24 5.80
N LEU A 103 -6.43 -9.52 5.81
CA LEU A 103 -7.29 -10.64 6.21
C LEU A 103 -6.95 -11.12 7.63
N SER A 104 -7.92 -11.72 8.30
CA SER A 104 -7.79 -12.07 9.72
C SER A 104 -7.08 -13.41 9.97
N GLU A 105 -5.79 -13.37 10.36
CA GLU A 105 -5.08 -14.57 10.78
C GLU A 105 -5.66 -15.16 12.07
N ALA A 106 -6.18 -14.31 12.97
CA ALA A 106 -6.82 -14.75 14.20
C ALA A 106 -8.10 -15.54 13.91
N HIS A 107 -8.94 -15.05 12.99
CA HIS A 107 -10.13 -15.77 12.59
C HIS A 107 -9.78 -17.15 12.05
N LEU A 108 -8.84 -17.22 11.09
CA LEU A 108 -8.43 -18.50 10.54
C LEU A 108 -7.91 -19.42 11.64
N PHE A 109 -7.00 -18.94 12.49
CA PHE A 109 -6.39 -19.73 13.56
C PHE A 109 -7.41 -20.29 14.55
N PHE A 110 -8.32 -19.47 15.07
CA PHE A 110 -9.24 -19.94 16.11
C PHE A 110 -10.39 -20.77 15.54
N HIS A 111 -10.92 -20.44 14.35
CA HIS A 111 -12.03 -21.19 13.77
C HIS A 111 -11.61 -22.50 13.09
N SER A 112 -10.35 -22.65 12.66
CA SER A 112 -9.81 -23.91 12.14
C SER A 112 -9.38 -24.89 13.24
N GLY A 113 -9.46 -24.50 14.51
CA GLY A 113 -9.10 -25.33 15.66
C GLY A 113 -7.69 -25.14 16.20
N GLY A 114 -7.08 -23.97 15.98
CA GLY A 114 -5.79 -23.59 16.55
C GLY A 114 -5.76 -23.61 18.08
N ILE A 115 -4.62 -24.04 18.61
CA ILE A 115 -4.38 -24.24 20.04
C ILE A 115 -3.28 -23.28 20.49
N ILE A 116 -3.58 -22.40 21.44
CA ILE A 116 -2.69 -21.32 21.91
C ILE A 116 -1.30 -21.75 22.43
N HIS A 117 -1.11 -23.04 22.74
CA HIS A 117 0.15 -23.58 23.24
C HIS A 117 0.96 -24.37 22.20
N TRP A 118 0.37 -24.67 21.04
CA TRP A 118 0.96 -25.60 20.09
C TRP A 118 0.89 -25.12 18.64
N GLY A 119 -0.23 -24.50 18.25
CA GLY A 119 -0.51 -24.04 16.90
C GLY A 119 -1.73 -24.72 16.31
N SER A 120 -1.83 -24.74 14.98
CA SER A 120 -2.93 -25.37 14.24
C SER A 120 -2.42 -26.55 13.41
N TYR A 121 -3.34 -27.41 12.97
CA TYR A 121 -3.06 -28.39 11.94
C TYR A 121 -3.22 -27.70 10.58
N PRO A 122 -2.14 -27.57 9.78
CA PRO A 122 -2.21 -26.85 8.52
C PRO A 122 -3.30 -27.35 7.56
N GLU A 123 -3.57 -28.65 7.56
CA GLU A 123 -4.63 -29.27 6.75
C GLU A 123 -6.04 -28.82 7.16
N ASN A 124 -6.24 -28.53 8.45
CA ASN A 124 -7.50 -27.93 8.91
C ASN A 124 -7.60 -26.48 8.47
N ASP A 125 -6.50 -25.72 8.54
CA ASP A 125 -6.47 -24.32 8.12
C ASP A 125 -6.79 -24.18 6.62
N THR A 126 -6.17 -25.01 5.78
CA THR A 126 -6.40 -25.00 4.33
C THR A 126 -7.81 -25.48 3.96
N GLU A 127 -8.34 -26.51 4.63
CA GLU A 127 -9.71 -26.96 4.39
C GLU A 127 -10.75 -25.94 4.88
N TYR A 128 -10.45 -25.23 5.97
CA TYR A 128 -11.28 -24.11 6.45
C TYR A 128 -11.28 -22.95 5.45
N LEU A 129 -10.10 -22.55 4.93
CA LEU A 129 -9.97 -21.53 3.89
C LEU A 129 -10.75 -21.86 2.62
N LYS A 130 -10.80 -23.14 2.24
CA LYS A 130 -11.57 -23.62 1.10
C LYS A 130 -13.08 -23.59 1.37
N THR A 131 -13.50 -24.08 2.53
CA THR A 131 -14.93 -24.28 2.85
C THR A 131 -15.60 -22.97 3.27
N TYR A 132 -15.01 -22.27 4.23
CA TYR A 132 -15.58 -21.08 4.87
C TYR A 132 -14.86 -19.80 4.49
N GLY A 133 -13.55 -19.87 4.22
CA GLY A 133 -12.73 -18.70 3.95
C GLY A 133 -12.35 -17.92 5.20
N VAL A 134 -11.69 -16.79 4.99
CA VAL A 134 -11.23 -15.88 6.04
C VAL A 134 -11.78 -14.48 5.76
N PRO A 135 -12.36 -13.80 6.77
CA PRO A 135 -12.82 -12.43 6.61
C PRO A 135 -11.64 -11.46 6.70
N ASP A 136 -11.92 -10.18 6.48
CA ASP A 136 -10.98 -9.11 6.75
C ASP A 136 -10.61 -9.00 8.24
N GLU A 137 -9.48 -8.38 8.53
CA GLU A 137 -8.92 -8.24 9.87
C GLU A 137 -9.86 -7.54 10.87
N ALA A 138 -10.70 -6.61 10.43
CA ALA A 138 -11.63 -5.92 11.33
C ALA A 138 -12.74 -6.84 11.86
N CYS A 139 -13.00 -7.99 11.20
CA CYS A 139 -13.93 -9.00 11.72
C CYS A 139 -13.41 -9.70 12.97
N TRP A 140 -12.09 -9.93 13.04
CA TRP A 140 -11.46 -10.47 14.25
C TRP A 140 -9.99 -10.03 14.33
N PRO A 141 -9.71 -8.86 14.91
CA PRO A 141 -8.35 -8.33 14.94
C PRO A 141 -7.39 -9.24 15.68
N TYR A 142 -6.17 -9.35 15.17
CA TYR A 142 -5.11 -10.11 15.81
C TYR A 142 -4.69 -9.46 17.12
N PRO A 143 -4.71 -10.18 18.26
CA PRO A 143 -4.42 -9.58 19.56
C PRO A 143 -2.93 -9.26 19.70
N HIS A 144 -2.62 -8.17 20.38
CA HIS A 144 -1.24 -7.74 20.66
C HIS A 144 -0.67 -8.32 21.97
N SER A 145 -1.50 -8.96 22.80
CA SER A 145 -1.07 -9.61 24.04
C SER A 145 -1.96 -10.78 24.45
N LEU A 146 -1.40 -11.73 25.22
CA LEU A 146 -2.14 -12.89 25.74
C LEU A 146 -3.35 -12.51 26.62
N TYR A 147 -3.35 -11.31 27.20
CA TYR A 147 -4.43 -10.81 28.04
C TYR A 147 -5.60 -10.23 27.24
N GLN A 148 -5.42 -9.96 25.94
CA GLN A 148 -6.48 -9.57 25.01
C GLN A 148 -7.18 -10.80 24.42
N TYR A 149 -7.21 -11.92 25.18
CA TYR A 149 -7.73 -13.21 24.74
C TYR A 149 -8.97 -13.00 23.87
N PRO A 150 -8.98 -13.48 22.63
CA PRO A 150 -10.08 -13.20 21.74
C PRO A 150 -11.29 -13.92 22.31
N LEU A 151 -12.11 -13.20 23.08
CA LEU A 151 -13.49 -13.56 23.33
C LEU A 151 -14.11 -13.86 21.96
N ASN A 152 -15.03 -14.81 21.85
CA ASN A 152 -15.75 -15.09 20.60
C ASN A 152 -16.57 -13.85 20.19
N THR A 153 -15.88 -12.91 19.56
CA THR A 153 -16.25 -11.53 19.22
C THR A 153 -16.10 -11.33 17.72
N THR A 154 -15.97 -12.42 16.96
CA THR A 154 -16.05 -12.38 15.51
C THR A 154 -17.29 -11.60 15.12
N SER A 155 -17.14 -10.62 14.23
CA SER A 155 -18.26 -9.82 13.75
C SER A 155 -19.39 -10.72 13.22
N PRO A 156 -20.66 -10.51 13.60
CA PRO A 156 -21.77 -11.42 13.25
C PRO A 156 -21.97 -11.62 11.73
N ASP A 157 -21.52 -10.66 10.92
CA ASP A 157 -21.60 -10.62 9.47
C ASP A 157 -20.38 -11.22 8.75
N TRP A 158 -19.40 -11.78 9.48
CA TRP A 158 -18.11 -12.24 8.92
C TRP A 158 -18.25 -13.15 7.69
N MET A 159 -19.25 -14.03 7.67
CA MET A 159 -19.49 -14.97 6.55
C MET A 159 -19.75 -14.24 5.22
N SER A 160 -20.26 -13.01 5.26
CA SER A 160 -20.52 -12.18 4.08
C SER A 160 -19.29 -11.38 3.63
N ARG A 161 -18.15 -11.54 4.31
CA ARG A 161 -16.91 -10.76 4.10
C ARG A 161 -15.70 -11.66 3.85
N THR A 162 -15.92 -12.94 3.54
CA THR A 162 -14.84 -13.92 3.43
C THR A 162 -14.22 -13.98 2.05
N VAL A 163 -12.90 -14.15 2.04
CA VAL A 163 -12.12 -14.62 0.91
C VAL A 163 -11.85 -16.12 1.05
N LYS A 164 -12.02 -16.86 -0.04
CA LYS A 164 -11.83 -18.31 -0.13
C LYS A 164 -10.78 -18.67 -1.17
N ILE A 165 -10.18 -19.84 -0.98
CA ILE A 165 -9.41 -20.53 -2.02
C ILE A 165 -10.30 -21.55 -2.74
N THR A 166 -9.98 -21.86 -3.99
CA THR A 166 -10.74 -22.86 -4.77
C THR A 166 -10.39 -24.28 -4.32
N ASN A 167 -9.10 -24.56 -4.17
CA ASN A 167 -8.61 -25.84 -3.68
C ASN A 167 -7.18 -25.72 -3.16
N TRP A 168 -6.71 -26.77 -2.47
CA TRP A 168 -5.34 -26.88 -1.99
C TRP A 168 -4.78 -28.30 -2.15
N SER A 169 -3.44 -28.41 -2.19
CA SER A 169 -2.72 -29.69 -2.10
C SER A 169 -1.31 -29.48 -1.55
N TYR A 170 -0.58 -30.57 -1.30
CA TYR A 170 0.87 -30.49 -1.14
C TYR A 170 1.55 -30.49 -2.50
N LEU A 171 2.58 -29.67 -2.65
CA LEU A 171 3.53 -29.80 -3.76
C LEU A 171 4.45 -31.02 -3.52
N PRO A 172 4.94 -31.65 -4.60
CA PRO A 172 6.09 -32.54 -4.51
C PRO A 172 7.28 -31.81 -3.86
N ASP A 173 8.12 -32.56 -3.14
CA ASP A 173 9.37 -32.05 -2.55
C ASP A 173 10.44 -31.82 -3.65
N ASP A 174 10.12 -30.94 -4.60
CA ASP A 174 10.90 -30.61 -5.79
C ASP A 174 10.94 -29.07 -5.97
N PRO A 175 12.15 -28.46 -6.00
CA PRO A 175 12.28 -27.02 -6.24
C PRO A 175 11.64 -26.55 -7.55
N VAL A 176 11.59 -27.39 -8.59
CA VAL A 176 10.95 -27.01 -9.86
C VAL A 176 9.44 -26.88 -9.68
N ALA A 177 8.81 -27.81 -8.95
CA ALA A 177 7.39 -27.70 -8.59
C ALA A 177 7.08 -26.44 -7.77
N VAL A 178 7.93 -26.10 -6.79
CA VAL A 178 7.79 -24.88 -5.97
C VAL A 178 7.90 -23.62 -6.83
N LYS A 179 8.89 -23.53 -7.71
CA LYS A 179 9.06 -22.39 -8.63
C LYS A 179 7.91 -22.25 -9.62
N THR A 180 7.45 -23.38 -10.16
CA THR A 180 6.32 -23.40 -11.09
C THR A 180 5.07 -22.85 -10.40
N ALA A 181 4.74 -23.36 -9.21
CA ALA A 181 3.61 -22.87 -8.42
C ALA A 181 3.70 -21.37 -8.09
N LEU A 182 4.90 -20.88 -7.76
CA LEU A 182 5.13 -19.46 -7.50
C LEU A 182 4.72 -18.57 -8.69
N ILE A 183 5.03 -19.01 -9.90
CA ILE A 183 4.79 -18.24 -11.14
C ILE A 183 3.36 -18.42 -11.63
N THR A 184 2.81 -19.62 -11.55
CA THR A 184 1.49 -19.92 -12.13
C THR A 184 0.33 -19.59 -11.20
N ASN A 185 0.57 -19.45 -9.88
CA ASN A 185 -0.52 -19.33 -8.91
C ASN A 185 -0.31 -18.23 -7.85
N GLY A 186 0.83 -18.20 -7.17
CA GLY A 186 1.02 -17.29 -6.04
C GLY A 186 2.09 -17.75 -5.04
N PRO A 187 2.33 -16.98 -3.97
CA PRO A 187 3.22 -17.40 -2.90
C PRO A 187 2.83 -18.77 -2.32
N VAL A 188 3.84 -19.51 -1.88
CA VAL A 188 3.65 -20.88 -1.40
C VAL A 188 4.05 -20.98 0.08
N PRO A 189 3.09 -21.17 0.99
CA PRO A 189 3.36 -21.39 2.41
C PRO A 189 4.13 -22.70 2.60
N SER A 190 5.24 -22.66 3.33
CA SER A 190 6.21 -23.75 3.38
C SER A 190 6.77 -23.95 4.78
N TYR A 191 7.04 -25.21 5.09
CA TYR A 191 7.60 -25.63 6.37
C TYR A 191 9.05 -25.17 6.52
N PHE A 192 9.44 -24.81 7.73
CA PHE A 192 10.81 -24.47 8.09
C PHE A 192 11.13 -24.96 9.50
N LEU A 193 12.31 -25.56 9.68
CA LEU A 193 12.80 -25.96 10.99
C LEU A 193 13.69 -24.87 11.57
N VAL A 194 13.26 -24.25 12.67
CA VAL A 194 14.00 -23.18 13.32
C VAL A 194 15.11 -23.74 14.17
N TYR A 195 16.32 -23.20 14.02
CA TYR A 195 17.48 -23.49 14.86
C TYR A 195 17.88 -22.27 15.71
N ASP A 196 18.69 -22.47 16.75
CA ASP A 196 19.17 -21.36 17.59
C ASP A 196 19.84 -20.24 16.78
N ASP A 197 20.65 -20.59 15.78
CA ASP A 197 21.38 -19.61 14.97
C ASP A 197 20.49 -18.72 14.09
N PHE A 198 19.29 -19.19 13.73
CA PHE A 198 18.31 -18.40 12.98
C PHE A 198 17.87 -17.15 13.75
N MET A 199 17.78 -17.25 15.08
CA MET A 199 17.40 -16.14 15.95
C MET A 199 18.45 -15.01 15.95
N TYR A 200 19.69 -15.33 15.58
CA TYR A 200 20.81 -14.40 15.52
C TYR A 200 21.18 -13.98 14.10
N PHE A 201 20.56 -14.58 13.08
CA PHE A 201 20.72 -14.15 11.70
C PHE A 201 20.20 -12.71 11.54
N LYS A 202 20.82 -11.92 10.65
CA LYS A 202 20.55 -10.48 10.51
C LYS A 202 20.32 -10.01 9.08
N LYS A 203 21.09 -10.54 8.13
CA LYS A 203 21.06 -10.13 6.73
C LYS A 203 21.78 -11.13 5.81
N GLY A 204 21.47 -11.06 4.52
CA GLY A 204 22.05 -11.91 3.48
C GLY A 204 21.24 -13.19 3.29
N ILE A 205 21.92 -14.31 3.03
CA ILE A 205 21.28 -15.61 2.79
C ILE A 205 21.53 -16.52 4.00
N TYR A 206 20.45 -16.92 4.66
CA TYR A 206 20.49 -17.85 5.78
C TYR A 206 20.85 -19.27 5.32
N ARG A 207 21.74 -19.91 6.09
CA ARG A 207 22.06 -21.33 6.06
C ARG A 207 22.37 -21.76 7.48
N HIS A 208 21.92 -22.94 7.87
CA HIS A 208 22.17 -23.42 9.22
C HIS A 208 23.67 -23.71 9.41
N LYS A 209 24.20 -23.36 10.58
CA LYS A 209 25.62 -23.53 10.95
C LYS A 209 25.78 -24.17 12.32
N TRP A 210 24.93 -23.81 13.29
CA TRP A 210 25.06 -24.28 14.67
C TRP A 210 23.75 -24.15 15.45
N GLY A 211 23.68 -24.85 16.59
CA GLY A 211 22.57 -24.73 17.54
C GLY A 211 21.55 -25.85 17.45
N ASN A 212 20.73 -25.97 18.48
CA ASN A 212 19.69 -26.98 18.57
C ASN A 212 18.44 -26.57 17.79
N VAL A 213 17.64 -27.57 17.43
CA VAL A 213 16.29 -27.36 16.90
C VAL A 213 15.43 -26.69 17.98
N ARG A 214 14.78 -25.58 17.62
CA ARG A 214 13.81 -24.89 18.48
C ARG A 214 12.38 -25.34 18.23
N GLY A 215 12.05 -25.65 16.99
CA GLY A 215 10.72 -26.11 16.63
C GLY A 215 10.38 -25.89 15.15
N PRO A 216 9.24 -26.45 14.72
CA PRO A 216 8.71 -26.17 13.39
C PRO A 216 8.19 -24.74 13.30
N HIS A 217 8.15 -24.21 12.07
CA HIS A 217 7.63 -22.91 11.72
C HIS A 217 7.09 -22.97 10.28
N TYR A 218 6.15 -22.10 9.95
CA TYR A 218 5.68 -21.92 8.58
C TYR A 218 5.88 -20.47 8.13
N MET A 219 6.33 -20.30 6.89
CA MET A 219 6.53 -18.99 6.27
C MET A 219 6.09 -19.03 4.80
N ALA A 220 5.80 -17.88 4.21
CA ALA A 220 5.43 -17.82 2.79
C ALA A 220 6.67 -17.58 1.92
N ILE A 221 6.97 -18.53 1.02
CA ILE A 221 7.93 -18.28 -0.06
C ILE A 221 7.22 -17.39 -1.08
N VAL A 222 7.79 -16.23 -1.38
CA VAL A 222 7.21 -15.24 -2.32
C VAL A 222 8.04 -15.08 -3.59
N GLY A 223 9.17 -15.78 -3.67
CA GLY A 223 10.09 -15.63 -4.79
C GLY A 223 11.34 -16.48 -4.62
N TYR A 224 12.22 -16.39 -5.59
CA TYR A 224 13.46 -17.13 -5.64
C TYR A 224 14.50 -16.45 -6.52
N ASN A 225 15.75 -16.81 -6.34
CA ASN A 225 16.85 -16.41 -7.20
C ASN A 225 17.88 -17.54 -7.28
N ASP A 226 18.16 -18.02 -8.49
CA ASP A 226 19.03 -19.16 -8.76
C ASP A 226 20.52 -18.85 -8.64
N ASP A 227 20.91 -17.58 -8.71
CA ASP A 227 22.28 -17.14 -8.48
C ASP A 227 22.30 -16.02 -7.42
N PRO A 228 22.73 -16.30 -6.18
CA PRO A 228 23.43 -17.51 -5.69
C PRO A 228 22.55 -18.69 -5.18
N GLY A 229 21.24 -18.72 -5.45
CA GLY A 229 20.39 -19.90 -5.17
C GLY A 229 19.69 -19.88 -3.81
N TYR A 230 18.64 -19.07 -3.67
CA TYR A 230 17.87 -18.90 -2.44
C TYR A 230 16.38 -18.62 -2.69
N TRP A 231 15.56 -18.92 -1.70
CA TRP A 231 14.16 -18.52 -1.59
C TRP A 231 14.06 -17.15 -0.95
N ILE A 232 13.16 -16.31 -1.46
CA ILE A 232 12.74 -15.04 -0.85
C ILE A 232 11.52 -15.35 0.01
N VAL A 233 11.60 -15.11 1.31
CA VAL A 233 10.61 -15.59 2.27
C VAL A 233 10.06 -14.44 3.12
N LYS A 234 8.73 -14.38 3.22
CA LYS A 234 7.99 -13.49 4.12
C LYS A 234 7.82 -14.17 5.48
N ASN A 235 8.43 -13.60 6.53
CA ASN A 235 8.28 -14.08 7.90
C ASN A 235 7.18 -13.31 8.65
N SER A 236 6.79 -13.82 9.82
CA SER A 236 5.68 -13.32 10.65
C SER A 236 6.14 -12.88 12.05
N TRP A 237 7.40 -12.45 12.21
CA TRP A 237 7.96 -12.02 13.51
C TRP A 237 8.16 -10.50 13.62
N GLY A 238 7.41 -9.74 12.81
CA GLY A 238 7.44 -8.29 12.78
C GLY A 238 8.66 -7.71 12.06
N THR A 239 8.58 -6.41 11.74
CA THR A 239 9.60 -5.69 10.97
C THR A 239 10.92 -5.52 11.72
N LYS A 240 10.94 -5.63 13.05
CA LYS A 240 12.20 -5.57 13.83
C LYS A 240 13.08 -6.81 13.64
N PHE A 241 12.55 -7.86 13.03
CA PHE A 241 13.31 -9.06 12.74
C PHE A 241 14.08 -8.90 11.43
N GLN A 242 15.41 -8.89 11.52
CA GLN A 242 16.32 -8.98 10.36
C GLN A 242 16.12 -7.86 9.32
N GLU A 243 15.96 -8.20 8.04
CA GLU A 243 15.78 -7.27 6.91
C GLU A 243 14.30 -6.83 6.82
N ASP A 244 13.85 -6.07 7.80
CA ASP A 244 12.47 -5.57 7.90
C ASP A 244 11.40 -6.68 7.90
N GLY A 245 11.75 -7.87 8.39
CA GLY A 245 10.91 -9.06 8.43
C GLY A 245 11.09 -10.04 7.27
N TRP A 246 11.86 -9.66 6.25
CA TRP A 246 12.18 -10.53 5.11
C TRP A 246 13.39 -11.40 5.40
N VAL A 247 13.40 -12.60 4.82
CA VAL A 247 14.50 -13.55 4.97
C VAL A 247 14.79 -14.23 3.64
N ASN A 248 16.05 -14.21 3.22
CA ASN A 248 16.51 -15.07 2.12
C ASN A 248 17.06 -16.37 2.70
N ILE A 249 16.58 -17.52 2.23
CA ILE A 249 16.98 -18.85 2.75
C ILE A 249 17.57 -19.67 1.61
N LYS A 250 18.78 -20.19 1.78
CA LYS A 250 19.45 -21.01 0.76
C LYS A 250 18.60 -22.25 0.42
N TYR A 251 18.55 -22.62 -0.86
CA TYR A 251 17.89 -23.86 -1.29
C TYR A 251 18.42 -25.09 -0.53
N GLY A 252 17.50 -25.99 -0.16
CA GLY A 252 17.82 -27.24 0.52
C GLY A 252 18.04 -27.14 2.03
N GLU A 253 18.04 -25.93 2.60
CA GLU A 253 18.25 -25.71 4.03
C GLU A 253 16.97 -25.90 4.85
N CYS A 254 17.11 -26.45 6.06
CA CYS A 254 16.09 -26.42 7.12
C CYS A 254 14.67 -26.89 6.74
N GLY A 255 14.54 -27.66 5.66
CA GLY A 255 13.27 -28.14 5.16
C GLY A 255 12.44 -27.14 4.36
N ILE A 256 12.90 -25.89 4.14
CA ILE A 256 12.16 -24.92 3.33
C ILE A 256 12.03 -25.39 1.88
N GLY A 257 10.82 -25.25 1.33
CA GLY A 257 10.44 -25.83 0.04
C GLY A 257 9.89 -27.26 0.14
N LYS A 258 9.91 -27.89 1.33
CA LYS A 258 9.24 -29.17 1.60
C LYS A 258 7.92 -28.96 2.33
N LYS A 259 7.01 -29.94 2.25
CA LYS A 259 5.65 -29.84 2.83
C LYS A 259 4.98 -28.50 2.48
N THR A 260 5.15 -28.10 1.22
CA THR A 260 4.74 -26.79 0.74
C THR A 260 3.31 -26.85 0.26
N PHE A 261 2.48 -25.91 0.69
CA PHE A 261 1.10 -25.79 0.25
C PHE A 261 1.03 -25.18 -1.15
N TYR A 262 0.22 -25.81 -1.99
CA TYR A 262 -0.24 -25.28 -3.26
C TYR A 262 -1.67 -24.78 -3.09
N LEU A 263 -1.89 -23.48 -3.21
CA LEU A 263 -3.21 -22.87 -3.16
C LEU A 263 -3.66 -22.51 -4.57
N THR A 264 -4.91 -22.80 -4.92
CA THR A 264 -5.46 -22.53 -6.26
C THR A 264 -6.64 -21.57 -6.19
N GLY A 265 -6.55 -20.48 -6.96
CA GLY A 265 -7.59 -19.47 -7.11
C GLY A 265 -7.98 -18.75 -5.82
N VAL A 266 -8.48 -17.52 -5.95
CA VAL A 266 -9.12 -16.79 -4.84
C VAL A 266 -10.44 -16.18 -5.31
N TYR A 267 -11.46 -16.23 -4.47
CA TYR A 267 -12.79 -15.69 -4.74
C TYR A 267 -13.51 -15.32 -3.44
N GLY A 268 -14.68 -14.71 -3.55
CA GLY A 268 -15.45 -14.22 -2.40
C GLY A 268 -15.53 -12.70 -2.40
N ILE A 269 -15.64 -12.10 -1.21
CA ILE A 269 -15.73 -10.66 -1.05
C ILE A 269 -14.37 -10.14 -0.60
N PHE A 270 -13.74 -9.33 -1.45
CA PHE A 270 -12.45 -8.71 -1.14
C PHE A 270 -12.69 -7.43 -0.30
N PRO A 271 -11.76 -7.05 0.60
CA PRO A 271 -11.86 -5.82 1.40
C PRO A 271 -11.58 -4.56 0.57
N LEU A 272 -12.34 -4.39 -0.51
CA LEU A 272 -12.20 -3.40 -1.56
C LEU A 272 -13.58 -3.01 -2.09
N ILE A 273 -13.82 -1.70 -2.21
CA ILE A 273 -15.02 -1.11 -2.81
C ILE A 273 -14.60 -0.22 -3.98
N TYR A 274 -15.34 -0.27 -5.08
CA TYR A 274 -15.14 0.58 -6.25
C TYR A 274 -16.15 1.73 -6.29
N VAL A 275 -15.66 2.90 -6.70
CA VAL A 275 -16.45 4.11 -6.98
C VAL A 275 -16.11 4.60 -8.39
N ASP A 276 -17.13 4.98 -9.16
CA ASP A 276 -17.00 5.47 -10.54
C ASP A 276 -18.20 6.40 -10.87
N ASP A 277 -17.96 7.69 -11.12
CA ASP A 277 -18.99 8.68 -11.44
C ASP A 277 -19.71 8.39 -12.77
N ASP A 278 -19.12 7.54 -13.63
CA ASP A 278 -19.70 7.08 -14.89
C ASP A 278 -20.81 6.01 -14.71
N ASN A 279 -20.96 5.40 -13.52
CA ASN A 279 -22.04 4.43 -13.27
C ASN A 279 -23.40 5.12 -13.00
N LEU A 280 -23.97 5.70 -14.05
CA LEU A 280 -25.18 6.54 -13.93
C LEU A 280 -26.48 5.78 -13.67
N LEU A 281 -26.57 4.52 -14.09
CA LEU A 281 -27.82 3.75 -14.11
C LEU A 281 -27.89 2.64 -13.04
N GLY A 282 -26.76 2.39 -12.37
CA GLY A 282 -26.62 1.27 -11.46
C GLY A 282 -26.66 -0.09 -12.18
N PRO A 283 -26.72 -1.19 -11.42
CA PRO A 283 -26.78 -1.22 -9.95
C PRO A 283 -25.51 -0.65 -9.30
N TRP A 284 -25.62 -0.31 -8.01
CA TRP A 284 -24.54 0.27 -7.19
C TRP A 284 -24.32 -0.64 -5.98
N ASP A 285 -23.46 -1.65 -6.14
CA ASP A 285 -23.11 -2.59 -5.06
C ASP A 285 -21.64 -2.48 -4.62
N GLY A 286 -20.85 -1.64 -5.29
CA GLY A 286 -19.44 -1.41 -4.99
C GLY A 286 -18.49 -2.44 -5.58
N SER A 287 -18.97 -3.38 -6.39
CA SER A 287 -18.14 -4.27 -7.21
C SER A 287 -17.49 -3.52 -8.37
N ILE A 288 -16.54 -4.17 -9.06
CA ILE A 288 -15.88 -3.58 -10.22
C ILE A 288 -16.84 -3.41 -11.42
N GLU A 289 -17.85 -4.29 -11.54
CA GLU A 289 -18.90 -4.23 -12.55
C GLU A 289 -19.99 -3.20 -12.22
N HIS A 290 -20.24 -2.98 -10.93
CA HIS A 290 -21.33 -2.16 -10.42
C HIS A 290 -20.85 -1.21 -9.30
N PRO A 291 -19.87 -0.34 -9.59
CA PRO A 291 -19.27 0.55 -8.60
C PRO A 291 -20.29 1.55 -8.05
N TYR A 292 -20.08 2.05 -6.83
CA TYR A 292 -20.87 3.18 -6.33
C TYR A 292 -20.61 4.42 -7.19
N ARG A 293 -21.59 5.32 -7.26
CA ARG A 293 -21.46 6.52 -8.10
C ARG A 293 -20.73 7.65 -7.39
N THR A 294 -20.92 7.77 -6.08
CA THR A 294 -20.31 8.83 -5.26
C THR A 294 -19.25 8.27 -4.33
N ILE A 295 -18.27 9.11 -3.99
CA ILE A 295 -17.23 8.76 -3.03
C ILE A 295 -17.87 8.52 -1.66
N GLN A 296 -18.82 9.37 -1.25
CA GLN A 296 -19.48 9.21 0.04
C GLN A 296 -20.22 7.87 0.16
N GLU A 297 -20.91 7.40 -0.89
CA GLU A 297 -21.53 6.07 -0.88
C GLU A 297 -20.49 4.95 -0.69
N GLY A 298 -19.34 5.05 -1.36
CA GLY A 298 -18.25 4.10 -1.18
C GLY A 298 -17.72 4.07 0.26
N VAL A 299 -17.55 5.24 0.88
CA VAL A 299 -17.14 5.38 2.29
C VAL A 299 -18.21 4.83 3.25
N ASP A 300 -19.48 5.10 2.98
CA ASP A 300 -20.61 4.70 3.81
C ASP A 300 -20.80 3.18 3.83
N HIS A 301 -20.51 2.49 2.72
CA HIS A 301 -20.60 1.04 2.61
C HIS A 301 -19.30 0.30 2.95
N ALA A 302 -18.18 1.01 3.08
CA ALA A 302 -16.92 0.42 3.52
C ALA A 302 -16.95 -0.01 4.99
N TYR A 303 -16.34 -1.15 5.29
CA TYR A 303 -16.00 -1.54 6.66
C TYR A 303 -14.63 -0.96 7.05
N PRO A 304 -14.34 -0.80 8.35
CA PRO A 304 -13.00 -0.43 8.80
C PRO A 304 -11.94 -1.40 8.25
N GLY A 305 -10.80 -0.86 7.81
CA GLY A 305 -9.72 -1.60 7.15
C GLY A 305 -9.85 -1.70 5.63
N TYR A 306 -11.03 -1.43 5.05
CA TYR A 306 -11.25 -1.57 3.61
C TYR A 306 -10.53 -0.47 2.82
N THR A 307 -10.25 -0.79 1.55
CA THR A 307 -9.91 0.20 0.54
C THR A 307 -11.16 0.62 -0.22
N VAL A 308 -11.35 1.93 -0.39
CA VAL A 308 -12.29 2.53 -1.34
C VAL A 308 -11.46 3.05 -2.51
N TYR A 309 -11.60 2.41 -3.66
CA TYR A 309 -10.88 2.73 -4.89
C TYR A 309 -11.77 3.51 -5.85
N VAL A 310 -11.35 4.72 -6.19
CA VAL A 310 -12.14 5.70 -6.95
C VAL A 310 -11.54 5.85 -8.35
N ARG A 311 -12.34 5.58 -9.39
CA ARG A 311 -11.91 5.75 -10.79
C ARG A 311 -11.76 7.22 -11.16
N SER A 312 -10.93 7.48 -12.18
CA SER A 312 -10.73 8.82 -12.74
C SER A 312 -12.07 9.47 -13.07
N GLY A 313 -12.29 10.68 -12.60
CA GLY A 313 -13.58 11.36 -12.63
C GLY A 313 -13.52 12.68 -11.87
N THR A 314 -14.60 13.47 -11.93
CA THR A 314 -14.72 14.70 -11.12
C THR A 314 -15.93 14.59 -10.21
N TYR A 315 -15.64 14.40 -8.93
CA TYR A 315 -16.60 14.18 -7.87
C TYR A 315 -16.86 15.50 -7.16
N HIS A 316 -18.03 16.07 -7.40
CA HIS A 316 -18.51 17.29 -6.73
C HIS A 316 -19.15 16.92 -5.39
N GLU A 317 -18.34 16.85 -4.34
CA GLU A 317 -18.73 16.26 -3.05
C GLU A 317 -17.99 16.90 -1.85
N HIS A 318 -18.60 16.76 -0.66
CA HIS A 318 -17.96 17.02 0.63
C HIS A 318 -17.82 15.70 1.38
N VAL A 319 -16.66 15.05 1.25
CA VAL A 319 -16.46 13.68 1.72
C VAL A 319 -16.15 13.66 3.22
N LEU A 320 -16.99 12.97 3.99
CA LEU A 320 -16.79 12.70 5.41
C LEU A 320 -16.26 11.27 5.62
N ILE A 321 -15.02 11.18 6.08
CA ILE A 321 -14.39 9.90 6.44
C ILE A 321 -14.48 9.71 7.97
N ASN A 322 -15.35 8.78 8.36
CA ASN A 322 -15.65 8.45 9.76
C ASN A 322 -15.33 6.97 10.13
N LYS A 323 -14.65 6.25 9.24
CA LYS A 323 -14.11 4.90 9.46
C LYS A 323 -12.65 4.86 9.02
N THR A 324 -11.83 4.08 9.72
CA THR A 324 -10.43 3.88 9.34
C THR A 324 -10.39 3.10 8.03
N ILE A 325 -10.19 3.78 6.91
CA ILE A 325 -10.17 3.20 5.56
C ILE A 325 -8.96 3.71 4.78
N ARG A 326 -8.70 3.09 3.63
CA ARG A 326 -7.79 3.61 2.61
C ARG A 326 -8.64 4.19 1.48
N LEU A 327 -8.64 5.51 1.30
CA LEU A 327 -9.32 6.16 0.18
C LEU A 327 -8.29 6.47 -0.90
N VAL A 328 -8.43 5.82 -2.06
CA VAL A 328 -7.40 5.80 -3.11
C VAL A 328 -8.02 6.18 -4.45
N GLY A 329 -7.53 7.24 -5.09
CA GLY A 329 -7.88 7.58 -6.46
C GLY A 329 -6.98 6.85 -7.46
N GLU A 330 -7.55 6.50 -8.62
CA GLU A 330 -6.86 5.77 -9.70
C GLU A 330 -5.66 6.54 -10.26
N ASP A 331 -5.84 7.84 -10.46
CA ASP A 331 -4.86 8.73 -11.07
C ASP A 331 -4.97 10.12 -10.44
N THR A 332 -3.90 10.56 -9.76
CA THR A 332 -3.85 11.84 -9.04
C THR A 332 -4.23 13.04 -9.92
N SER A 333 -3.94 12.99 -11.22
CA SER A 333 -4.21 14.10 -12.15
C SER A 333 -5.62 14.08 -12.76
N ARG A 334 -6.31 12.93 -12.68
CA ARG A 334 -7.63 12.72 -13.31
C ARG A 334 -8.74 12.36 -12.33
N THR A 335 -8.42 12.08 -11.07
CA THR A 335 -9.39 11.77 -10.01
C THR A 335 -9.53 12.99 -9.11
N THR A 336 -10.56 13.80 -9.33
CA THR A 336 -10.74 15.10 -8.64
C THR A 336 -11.89 15.05 -7.66
N ILE A 337 -11.67 15.51 -6.44
CA ILE A 337 -12.74 15.89 -5.49
C ILE A 337 -12.82 17.41 -5.49
N ASP A 338 -13.96 17.94 -5.90
CA ASP A 338 -14.24 19.37 -6.03
C ASP A 338 -15.27 19.80 -4.99
N GLY A 339 -14.94 20.80 -4.17
CA GLY A 339 -15.83 21.33 -3.13
C GLY A 339 -16.75 22.47 -3.60
N ASP A 340 -16.78 22.82 -4.89
CA ASP A 340 -17.66 23.85 -5.45
C ASP A 340 -17.56 25.24 -4.78
N GLY A 341 -16.46 25.52 -4.10
CA GLY A 341 -16.21 26.79 -3.41
C GLY A 341 -16.98 26.94 -2.10
N VAL A 342 -17.40 25.84 -1.46
CA VAL A 342 -18.11 25.85 -0.17
C VAL A 342 -17.53 24.82 0.80
N ASN A 343 -17.52 25.11 2.10
CA ASN A 343 -17.12 24.19 3.18
C ASN A 343 -15.73 23.51 3.00
N ASP A 344 -15.44 22.50 3.82
CA ASP A 344 -14.31 21.60 3.61
C ASP A 344 -14.61 20.61 2.47
N VAL A 345 -13.58 20.26 1.67
CA VAL A 345 -13.75 19.27 0.58
C VAL A 345 -13.70 17.84 1.15
N VAL A 346 -12.69 17.54 1.96
CA VAL A 346 -12.53 16.25 2.64
C VAL A 346 -12.35 16.46 4.14
N THR A 347 -13.18 15.80 4.95
CA THR A 347 -13.10 15.83 6.42
C THR A 347 -12.83 14.44 6.98
N ILE A 348 -11.72 14.28 7.70
CA ILE A 348 -11.31 13.02 8.34
C ILE A 348 -11.49 13.13 9.86
N THR A 349 -12.37 12.30 10.43
CA THR A 349 -12.76 12.37 11.86
C THR A 349 -12.25 11.22 12.71
N VAL A 350 -11.58 10.25 12.11
CA VAL A 350 -11.09 9.03 12.76
C VAL A 350 -9.62 8.79 12.47
N PRO A 351 -8.92 8.03 13.32
CA PRO A 351 -7.51 7.83 13.15
C PRO A 351 -7.16 6.82 12.05
N GLY A 352 -5.92 6.87 11.56
CA GLY A 352 -5.34 5.81 10.73
C GLY A 352 -5.82 5.77 9.28
N VAL A 353 -6.52 6.80 8.82
CA VAL A 353 -6.96 6.91 7.41
C VAL A 353 -5.75 7.13 6.51
N ILE A 354 -5.73 6.43 5.39
CA ILE A 354 -4.75 6.64 4.31
C ILE A 354 -5.51 7.27 3.14
N PHE A 355 -5.06 8.44 2.71
CA PHE A 355 -5.67 9.22 1.63
C PHE A 355 -4.62 9.48 0.53
N SER A 356 -4.89 9.04 -0.69
CA SER A 356 -3.93 9.16 -1.80
C SER A 356 -4.56 9.15 -3.18
N GLY A 357 -3.85 9.68 -4.18
CA GLY A 357 -4.26 9.51 -5.59
C GLY A 357 -5.34 10.49 -6.06
N PHE A 358 -5.53 11.62 -5.37
CA PHE A 358 -6.55 12.61 -5.73
C PHE A 358 -5.97 13.97 -6.11
N THR A 359 -6.72 14.71 -6.91
CA THR A 359 -6.72 16.18 -6.87
C THR A 359 -7.84 16.63 -5.93
N VAL A 360 -7.54 17.51 -4.97
CA VAL A 360 -8.53 18.08 -4.03
C VAL A 360 -8.56 19.59 -4.19
N GLN A 361 -9.72 20.16 -4.51
CA GLN A 361 -9.82 21.58 -4.91
C GLN A 361 -11.11 22.28 -4.51
N ASN A 362 -11.04 23.61 -4.56
CA ASN A 362 -12.16 24.53 -4.43
C ASN A 362 -12.94 24.36 -3.11
N SER A 363 -12.25 24.36 -1.98
CA SER A 363 -12.89 24.53 -0.67
C SER A 363 -13.63 25.88 -0.57
N GLY A 364 -14.42 26.04 0.48
CA GLY A 364 -14.99 27.31 0.90
C GLY A 364 -13.95 28.38 1.26
N LEU A 365 -14.47 29.60 1.48
CA LEU A 365 -13.71 30.82 1.73
C LEU A 365 -13.64 31.21 3.21
N GLU A 366 -14.25 30.43 4.13
CA GLU A 366 -14.12 30.70 5.55
C GLU A 366 -12.68 30.44 6.02
N THR A 367 -12.26 31.12 7.08
CA THR A 367 -10.86 31.13 7.55
C THR A 367 -10.26 29.75 7.79
N TYR A 368 -11.10 28.76 8.11
CA TYR A 368 -10.68 27.39 8.43
C TYR A 368 -11.21 26.35 7.44
N ASP A 369 -11.81 26.76 6.33
CA ASP A 369 -12.17 25.82 5.26
C ASP A 369 -10.89 25.26 4.63
N ALA A 370 -10.90 23.97 4.32
CA ALA A 370 -9.74 23.29 3.79
C ALA A 370 -10.08 22.32 2.65
N GLY A 371 -9.08 22.06 1.80
CA GLY A 371 -9.12 20.93 0.89
C GLY A 371 -9.20 19.63 1.67
N ILE A 372 -8.24 19.40 2.59
CA ILE A 372 -8.25 18.23 3.46
C ILE A 372 -8.13 18.68 4.92
N LYS A 373 -9.17 18.40 5.71
CA LYS A 373 -9.21 18.70 7.15
C LYS A 373 -9.20 17.43 7.98
N THR A 374 -8.38 17.39 9.04
CA THR A 374 -8.45 16.35 10.06
C THR A 374 -9.05 16.90 11.36
N LEU A 375 -9.91 16.10 12.00
CA LEU A 375 -10.61 16.39 13.26
C LEU A 375 -10.57 15.17 14.19
N SER A 376 -9.38 14.59 14.38
CA SER A 376 -9.20 13.40 15.22
C SER A 376 -8.09 13.59 16.24
N LEU A 377 -8.45 13.48 17.51
CA LEU A 377 -7.56 13.58 18.68
C LEU A 377 -6.33 12.68 18.60
N ASN A 378 -6.44 11.56 17.88
CA ASN A 378 -5.39 10.56 17.66
C ASN A 378 -5.11 10.32 16.17
N SER A 379 -5.25 11.37 15.36
CA SER A 379 -5.36 11.34 13.89
C SER A 379 -4.54 10.27 13.16
N ASN A 380 -3.23 10.10 13.40
CA ASN A 380 -2.43 9.04 12.76
C ASN A 380 -2.66 8.88 11.24
N VAL A 381 -3.03 9.96 10.53
CA VAL A 381 -3.41 9.87 9.13
C VAL A 381 -2.18 9.85 8.24
N THR A 382 -2.30 9.23 7.08
CA THR A 382 -1.32 9.38 6.00
C THR A 382 -1.99 10.05 4.81
N ILE A 383 -1.52 11.23 4.44
CA ILE A 383 -1.94 11.95 3.22
C ILE A 383 -0.74 11.95 2.28
N GLN A 384 -0.86 11.28 1.14
CA GLN A 384 0.25 11.10 0.22
C GLN A 384 -0.15 11.17 -1.25
N GLU A 385 0.80 11.49 -2.13
CA GLU A 385 0.65 11.36 -3.59
C GLU A 385 -0.64 12.05 -4.10
N THR A 386 -0.92 13.23 -3.54
CA THR A 386 -2.13 14.03 -3.79
C THR A 386 -1.75 15.41 -4.32
N ILE A 387 -2.58 15.97 -5.20
CA ILE A 387 -2.54 17.37 -5.61
C ILE A 387 -3.59 18.14 -4.80
N VAL A 388 -3.20 19.17 -4.06
CA VAL A 388 -4.11 19.98 -3.24
C VAL A 388 -4.00 21.44 -3.65
N ARG A 389 -5.04 21.98 -4.29
CA ARG A 389 -4.98 23.32 -4.88
C ARG A 389 -6.26 24.12 -4.84
N ASN A 390 -6.15 25.44 -4.91
CA ASN A 390 -7.28 26.38 -4.95
C ASN A 390 -8.20 26.26 -3.72
N ASN A 391 -7.63 26.01 -2.54
CA ASN A 391 -8.37 25.96 -1.28
C ASN A 391 -7.99 27.15 -0.37
N THR A 392 -8.81 27.45 0.63
CA THR A 392 -8.41 28.41 1.67
C THR A 392 -7.22 27.86 2.45
N ILE A 393 -7.35 26.68 3.03
CA ILE A 393 -6.21 25.91 3.54
C ILE A 393 -6.05 24.66 2.67
N GLY A 394 -4.86 24.37 2.16
CA GLY A 394 -4.64 23.12 1.43
C GLY A 394 -4.88 21.90 2.32
N ILE A 395 -4.01 21.71 3.31
CA ILE A 395 -4.14 20.64 4.32
C ILE A 395 -4.20 21.27 5.71
N TYR A 396 -5.29 21.04 6.43
CA TYR A 396 -5.48 21.46 7.81
C TYR A 396 -5.41 20.27 8.77
N LEU A 397 -4.32 20.16 9.52
CA LEU A 397 -4.18 19.21 10.63
C LEU A 397 -4.64 19.86 11.93
N ASN A 398 -5.78 19.43 12.47
CA ASN A 398 -6.35 20.01 13.68
C ASN A 398 -6.56 18.94 14.76
N TYR A 399 -6.28 19.32 16.01
CA TYR A 399 -6.52 18.50 17.21
C TYR A 399 -5.82 17.13 17.23
N ALA A 400 -4.49 17.08 17.28
CA ALA A 400 -3.72 15.84 17.42
C ALA A 400 -2.85 15.85 18.70
N PHE A 401 -3.19 14.98 19.66
CA PHE A 401 -2.46 14.84 20.93
C PHE A 401 -1.07 14.21 20.77
N GLU A 402 -0.32 14.11 21.86
CA GLU A 402 1.03 13.51 21.94
C GLU A 402 1.14 12.09 21.35
N THR A 403 0.04 11.35 21.29
CA THR A 403 -0.04 10.01 20.70
C THR A 403 -0.32 9.99 19.20
N SER A 404 -0.56 11.15 18.58
CA SER A 404 -0.79 11.28 17.14
C SER A 404 0.51 11.28 16.34
N TRP A 405 0.49 10.67 15.16
CA TRP A 405 1.59 10.59 14.20
C TRP A 405 1.07 10.76 12.77
N ASN A 406 0.90 12.00 12.33
CA ASN A 406 0.43 12.26 10.96
C ASN A 406 1.61 12.23 9.97
N ILE A 407 1.38 11.64 8.80
CA ILE A 407 2.36 11.55 7.71
C ILE A 407 1.79 12.29 6.51
N ILE A 408 2.46 13.37 6.11
CA ILE A 408 2.14 14.17 4.93
C ILE A 408 3.32 14.05 3.98
N ARG A 409 3.20 13.25 2.91
CA ARG A 409 4.35 12.97 2.04
C ARG A 409 4.07 12.99 0.55
N ASN A 410 5.04 13.42 -0.24
CA ASN A 410 4.96 13.37 -1.72
C ASN A 410 3.70 14.05 -2.30
N ASN A 411 3.22 15.13 -1.67
CA ASN A 411 2.07 15.89 -2.16
C ASN A 411 2.51 17.14 -2.93
N SER A 412 1.70 17.57 -3.90
CA SER A 412 1.81 18.88 -4.55
C SER A 412 0.74 19.81 -4.00
N ILE A 413 1.14 20.86 -3.28
CA ILE A 413 0.25 21.75 -2.53
C ILE A 413 0.46 23.17 -3.02
N SER A 414 -0.46 23.67 -3.85
CA SER A 414 -0.26 24.93 -4.58
C SER A 414 -1.50 25.77 -4.76
N ASN A 415 -1.33 27.08 -4.97
CA ASN A 415 -2.43 28.03 -5.20
C ASN A 415 -3.51 28.03 -4.11
N ASN A 416 -3.16 27.64 -2.88
CA ASN A 416 -4.04 27.79 -1.72
C ASN A 416 -3.78 29.15 -1.04
N VAL A 417 -4.64 29.61 -0.13
CA VAL A 417 -4.28 30.76 0.71
C VAL A 417 -3.13 30.36 1.64
N LYS A 418 -3.29 29.25 2.39
CA LYS A 418 -2.20 28.60 3.12
C LYS A 418 -1.98 27.20 2.58
N GLY A 419 -0.72 26.76 2.47
CA GLY A 419 -0.40 25.41 1.98
C GLY A 419 -0.79 24.33 2.99
N ILE A 420 0.01 24.17 4.04
CA ILE A 420 -0.27 23.28 5.17
C ILE A 420 -0.42 24.12 6.43
N TYR A 421 -1.50 23.92 7.17
CA TYR A 421 -1.66 24.46 8.51
C TYR A 421 -1.80 23.32 9.53
N ALA A 422 -0.91 23.27 10.52
CA ALA A 422 -1.02 22.36 11.65
C ALA A 422 -1.28 23.16 12.93
N HIS A 423 -2.36 22.82 13.64
CA HIS A 423 -2.76 23.48 14.89
C HIS A 423 -3.06 22.44 15.97
N TRP A 424 -2.33 22.52 17.09
CA TRP A 424 -2.40 21.51 18.15
C TRP A 424 -2.20 20.10 17.62
N ALA A 425 -1.25 19.90 16.71
CA ALA A 425 -0.98 18.61 16.07
C ALA A 425 0.48 18.21 16.28
N ASN A 426 0.72 17.22 17.12
CA ASN A 426 2.08 16.75 17.45
C ASN A 426 2.58 15.65 16.51
N ASN A 427 3.90 15.44 16.51
CA ASN A 427 4.62 14.38 15.79
C ASN A 427 4.29 14.25 14.29
N ASN A 428 4.12 15.38 13.59
CA ASN A 428 3.87 15.34 12.16
C ASN A 428 5.17 15.07 11.38
N GLN A 429 5.13 14.10 10.46
CA GLN A 429 6.16 13.87 9.47
C GLN A 429 5.74 14.52 8.15
N ILE A 430 6.46 15.54 7.72
CA ILE A 430 6.18 16.29 6.49
C ILE A 430 7.38 16.09 5.56
N THR A 431 7.24 15.21 4.57
CA THR A 431 8.39 14.75 3.77
C THR A 431 8.16 14.74 2.25
N GLY A 432 9.13 15.22 1.47
CA GLY A 432 9.06 15.11 0.00
C GLY A 432 7.91 15.88 -0.66
N ASN A 433 7.31 16.86 0.02
CA ASN A 433 6.19 17.63 -0.54
C ASN A 433 6.71 18.83 -1.34
N ALA A 434 5.98 19.20 -2.39
CA ALA A 434 6.13 20.46 -3.11
C ALA A 434 5.04 21.44 -2.68
N ILE A 435 5.39 22.41 -1.83
CA ILE A 435 4.50 23.43 -1.26
C ILE A 435 4.81 24.77 -1.93
N THR A 436 4.09 25.09 -3.00
CA THR A 436 4.50 26.14 -3.94
C THR A 436 3.40 27.13 -4.30
N GLY A 437 3.73 28.41 -4.43
CA GLY A 437 2.79 29.41 -4.97
C GLY A 437 1.53 29.63 -4.13
N ASN A 438 1.58 29.40 -2.81
CA ASN A 438 0.46 29.71 -1.92
C ASN A 438 0.46 31.21 -1.58
N GLN A 439 -0.72 31.80 -1.37
CA GLN A 439 -0.88 33.26 -1.25
C GLN A 439 -0.24 33.83 0.03
N ASP A 440 -0.28 33.06 1.12
CA ASP A 440 0.31 33.40 2.41
C ASP A 440 1.42 32.38 2.75
N ASN A 441 1.31 31.66 3.88
CA ASN A 441 2.35 30.76 4.34
C ASN A 441 2.33 29.43 3.58
N GLY A 442 3.53 28.90 3.30
CA GLY A 442 3.68 27.55 2.74
C GLY A 442 3.30 26.49 3.78
N LEU A 443 4.08 26.40 4.85
CA LEU A 443 3.86 25.51 5.99
C LEU A 443 3.78 26.32 7.28
N GLU A 444 2.63 26.32 7.93
CA GLU A 444 2.43 26.96 9.23
C GLU A 444 2.14 25.91 10.31
N MET A 445 2.86 25.99 11.43
CA MET A 445 2.64 25.15 12.60
C MET A 445 2.43 26.02 13.84
N ALA A 446 1.31 25.80 14.55
CA ALA A 446 0.95 26.52 15.75
C ALA A 446 0.63 25.54 16.89
N CYS A 447 1.30 25.72 18.03
CA CYS A 447 1.17 24.85 19.20
C CYS A 447 1.44 23.36 18.91
N CYS A 448 2.48 23.07 18.13
CA CYS A 448 2.87 21.71 17.71
C CYS A 448 4.27 21.33 18.22
N GLU A 449 4.43 20.11 18.72
CA GLU A 449 5.73 19.56 19.13
C GLU A 449 6.16 18.36 18.27
N TYR A 450 7.48 18.17 18.21
CA TYR A 450 8.13 16.97 17.66
C TYR A 450 7.89 16.69 16.17
N ALA A 451 7.57 17.71 15.36
CA ALA A 451 7.48 17.50 13.91
C ALA A 451 8.85 17.30 13.27
N SER A 452 8.84 16.57 12.15
CA SER A 452 9.98 16.30 11.29
C SER A 452 9.67 16.76 9.87
N ILE A 453 10.38 17.78 9.39
CA ILE A 453 10.18 18.41 8.08
C ILE A 453 11.43 18.12 7.24
N GLN A 454 11.32 17.25 6.22
CA GLN A 454 12.46 16.76 5.44
C GLN A 454 12.25 16.65 3.93
N GLY A 455 13.25 17.02 3.13
CA GLY A 455 13.24 16.86 1.67
C GLY A 455 12.09 17.57 0.95
N ASN A 456 11.50 18.62 1.54
CA ASN A 456 10.40 19.37 0.93
C ASN A 456 10.92 20.51 0.05
N ILE A 457 10.19 20.81 -1.02
CA ILE A 457 10.36 22.02 -1.84
C ILE A 457 9.30 23.02 -1.38
N ILE A 458 9.71 24.13 -0.78
CA ILE A 458 8.83 25.16 -0.22
C ILE A 458 9.19 26.48 -0.89
N SER A 459 8.48 26.78 -1.98
CA SER A 459 8.89 27.84 -2.89
C SER A 459 7.81 28.82 -3.29
N ASP A 460 8.21 30.07 -3.53
CA ASP A 460 7.36 31.07 -4.17
C ASP A 460 6.03 31.32 -3.42
N ASN A 461 6.01 31.11 -2.10
CA ASN A 461 4.85 31.43 -1.27
C ASN A 461 4.89 32.91 -0.89
N GLY A 462 3.73 33.57 -0.93
CA GLY A 462 3.61 35.01 -0.76
C GLY A 462 4.03 35.50 0.64
N GLY A 463 3.88 34.65 1.66
CA GLY A 463 4.26 34.91 3.05
C GLY A 463 5.53 34.18 3.47
N ILE A 464 5.42 33.46 4.59
CA ILE A 464 6.55 32.71 5.18
C ILE A 464 6.56 31.30 4.60
N GLY A 465 7.73 30.83 4.14
CA GLY A 465 7.90 29.46 3.64
C GLY A 465 7.58 28.44 4.73
N ILE A 466 8.32 28.48 5.85
CA ILE A 466 8.03 27.69 7.05
C ILE A 466 7.82 28.64 8.24
N TYR A 467 6.64 28.60 8.85
CA TYR A 467 6.32 29.37 10.05
C TYR A 467 6.04 28.46 11.24
N ILE A 468 6.94 28.43 12.23
CA ILE A 468 6.76 27.69 13.48
C ILE A 468 6.43 28.68 14.60
N ARG A 469 5.24 28.60 15.17
CA ARG A 469 4.76 29.58 16.15
C ARG A 469 4.02 29.03 17.36
N GLY A 470 3.79 29.90 18.34
CA GLY A 470 2.83 29.70 19.42
C GLY A 470 3.13 28.47 20.26
N ALA A 471 4.26 28.47 20.97
CA ALA A 471 4.70 27.34 21.78
C ALA A 471 4.96 26.04 21.00
N SER A 472 5.17 26.10 19.69
CA SER A 472 5.60 24.92 18.93
C SER A 472 7.06 24.63 19.27
N HIS A 473 7.38 23.50 19.89
CA HIS A 473 8.72 23.24 20.45
C HIS A 473 9.33 21.95 19.91
N ARG A 474 10.67 21.85 19.98
CA ARG A 474 11.40 20.59 19.68
C ARG A 474 11.14 20.04 18.27
N ASN A 475 10.89 20.93 17.30
CA ASN A 475 10.69 20.53 15.91
C ASN A 475 12.03 20.41 15.18
N VAL A 476 12.08 19.52 14.19
CA VAL A 476 13.26 19.23 13.39
C VAL A 476 12.98 19.61 11.94
N ILE A 477 13.73 20.59 11.43
CA ILE A 477 13.73 21.01 10.03
C ILE A 477 15.10 20.62 9.47
N ASN A 478 15.16 19.47 8.80
CA ASN A 478 16.42 18.93 8.29
C ASN A 478 16.27 18.10 7.02
N GLY A 479 17.37 17.55 6.50
CA GLY A 479 17.29 16.58 5.41
C GLY A 479 16.95 17.21 4.06
N GLU A 480 17.65 18.29 3.71
CA GLU A 480 17.70 18.84 2.35
C GLU A 480 16.40 19.49 1.87
N ASN A 481 15.66 20.16 2.77
CA ASN A 481 14.58 21.04 2.33
C ASN A 481 15.11 22.18 1.44
N ILE A 482 14.41 22.48 0.35
CA ILE A 482 14.65 23.61 -0.54
C ILE A 482 13.62 24.70 -0.19
N ILE A 483 14.05 25.74 0.51
CA ILE A 483 13.21 26.85 0.98
C ILE A 483 13.60 28.09 0.17
N GLN A 484 12.80 28.43 -0.85
CA GLN A 484 13.22 29.44 -1.82
C GLN A 484 12.16 30.47 -2.22
N ASN A 485 12.61 31.68 -2.55
CA ASN A 485 11.77 32.76 -3.09
C ASN A 485 10.53 33.10 -2.25
N ASN A 486 10.57 32.87 -0.94
CA ASN A 486 9.49 33.29 -0.03
C ASN A 486 9.80 34.70 0.53
N MET A 487 8.80 35.40 1.06
CA MET A 487 9.04 36.67 1.76
C MET A 487 9.95 36.45 2.97
N VAL A 488 9.68 35.41 3.76
CA VAL A 488 10.59 34.91 4.79
C VAL A 488 10.77 33.41 4.60
N GLY A 489 12.00 32.91 4.54
CA GLY A 489 12.25 31.48 4.38
C GLY A 489 11.76 30.67 5.58
N LEU A 490 12.28 30.99 6.77
CA LEU A 490 11.87 30.38 8.05
C LEU A 490 11.64 31.45 9.12
N MET A 491 10.48 31.41 9.77
CA MET A 491 10.18 32.23 10.94
C MET A 491 9.90 31.34 12.16
N LEU A 492 10.57 31.65 13.28
CA LEU A 492 10.29 31.04 14.59
C LEU A 492 9.67 32.09 15.51
N SER A 493 8.49 31.85 16.06
CA SER A 493 7.81 32.80 16.95
C SER A 493 7.32 32.12 18.22
N GLU A 494 7.89 32.49 19.38
CA GLU A 494 7.58 31.84 20.66
C GLU A 494 7.80 30.32 20.60
N SER A 495 8.90 29.91 19.96
CA SER A 495 9.18 28.52 19.59
C SER A 495 10.60 28.14 20.02
N ASN A 496 10.72 27.16 20.92
CA ASN A 496 11.98 26.85 21.60
C ASN A 496 12.51 25.47 21.23
N ARG A 497 13.84 25.32 21.35
CA ARG A 497 14.54 24.03 21.23
C ARG A 497 14.35 23.34 19.87
N ASN A 498 14.18 24.10 18.80
CA ASN A 498 14.10 23.53 17.45
C ASN A 498 15.50 23.21 16.90
N MET A 499 15.55 22.31 15.93
CA MET A 499 16.78 22.00 15.19
C MET A 499 16.58 22.35 13.72
N VAL A 500 17.40 23.25 13.20
CA VAL A 500 17.40 23.68 11.80
C VAL A 500 18.76 23.33 11.21
N SER A 501 18.82 22.27 10.41
CA SER A 501 20.10 21.80 9.89
C SER A 501 20.01 21.17 8.51
N LYS A 502 21.04 21.32 7.68
CA LYS A 502 21.11 20.71 6.35
C LYS A 502 19.97 21.12 5.41
N ASN A 503 19.60 22.41 5.39
CA ASN A 503 18.59 22.97 4.47
C ASN A 503 19.22 23.96 3.49
N ASN A 504 18.54 24.19 2.37
CA ASN A 504 18.89 25.22 1.39
C ASN A 504 17.93 26.42 1.51
N PHE A 505 18.45 27.59 1.92
CA PHE A 505 17.74 28.86 1.87
C PHE A 505 18.23 29.68 0.67
N ILE A 506 17.35 29.95 -0.30
CA ILE A 506 17.72 30.53 -1.61
C ILE A 506 16.70 31.59 -2.04
N GLY A 507 17.14 32.81 -2.38
CA GLY A 507 16.30 33.84 -3.00
C GLY A 507 15.17 34.39 -2.11
N ASN A 508 15.15 34.05 -0.82
CA ASN A 508 14.16 34.58 0.11
C ASN A 508 14.48 36.05 0.41
N THR A 509 13.45 36.90 0.58
CA THR A 509 13.68 38.31 0.95
C THR A 509 14.34 38.42 2.33
N ASN A 510 13.96 37.53 3.24
CA ASN A 510 14.65 37.29 4.50
C ASN A 510 14.81 35.77 4.71
N SER A 511 16.04 35.25 4.69
CA SER A 511 16.28 33.81 4.78
C SER A 511 15.73 33.17 6.05
N ALA A 512 15.96 33.79 7.21
CA ALA A 512 15.40 33.33 8.47
C ALA A 512 15.34 34.44 9.52
N SER A 513 14.31 34.41 10.37
CA SER A 513 14.19 35.28 11.53
C SER A 513 13.49 34.61 12.71
N PHE A 514 13.57 35.25 13.88
CA PHE A 514 12.87 34.76 15.06
C PHE A 514 12.30 35.86 15.95
N TYR A 515 11.26 35.52 16.72
CA TYR A 515 10.65 36.33 17.77
C TYR A 515 10.51 35.47 19.03
N ASN A 516 10.99 35.96 20.18
CA ASN A 516 10.84 35.28 21.49
C ASN A 516 11.12 33.76 21.47
N SER A 517 12.12 33.36 20.68
CA SER A 517 12.45 31.96 20.44
C SER A 517 13.87 31.70 20.92
N PHE A 518 14.06 30.63 21.67
CA PHE A 518 15.30 30.35 22.39
C PHE A 518 15.78 28.93 22.14
N PHE A 519 17.11 28.75 22.24
CA PHE A 519 17.77 27.44 22.15
C PHE A 519 17.55 26.69 20.83
N THR A 520 17.33 27.42 19.73
CA THR A 520 17.34 26.80 18.41
C THR A 520 18.77 26.42 18.05
N THR A 521 18.96 25.21 17.52
CA THR A 521 20.25 24.77 16.99
C THR A 521 20.28 24.98 15.49
N TRP A 522 21.20 25.82 15.01
CA TRP A 522 21.45 26.05 13.59
C TRP A 522 22.76 25.40 13.17
N ARG A 523 22.74 24.55 12.14
CA ARG A 523 23.96 23.88 11.68
C ARG A 523 23.91 23.43 10.23
N SER A 524 24.96 23.71 9.48
CA SER A 524 25.14 23.13 8.13
C SER A 524 24.01 23.46 7.17
N ASN A 525 23.36 24.62 7.33
CA ASN A 525 22.44 25.12 6.32
C ASN A 525 23.22 25.87 5.24
N TYR A 526 22.74 25.81 4.00
CA TYR A 526 23.16 26.69 2.94
C TYR A 526 22.31 27.96 2.97
N TRP A 527 22.97 29.10 2.80
CA TRP A 527 22.37 30.42 2.79
C TRP A 527 22.99 31.18 1.62
N ASP A 528 22.19 31.60 0.66
CA ASP A 528 22.67 32.36 -0.50
C ASP A 528 23.00 33.82 -0.16
N ASP A 529 22.38 34.36 0.89
CA ASP A 529 22.58 35.71 1.41
C ASP A 529 23.73 35.84 2.43
N ARG A 530 24.54 34.80 2.62
CA ARG A 530 25.67 34.84 3.57
C ARG A 530 26.94 35.39 2.94
N VAL A 531 27.73 36.07 3.76
CA VAL A 531 29.13 36.36 3.42
C VAL A 531 29.95 35.08 3.56
N LEU A 532 30.66 34.69 2.50
CA LEU A 532 31.50 33.49 2.51
C LEU A 532 32.53 33.53 3.65
N PHE A 533 32.83 32.35 4.21
CA PHE A 533 33.78 32.12 5.31
C PHE A 533 33.39 32.64 6.70
N PHE A 534 32.27 33.34 6.85
CA PHE A 534 31.74 33.75 8.15
C PHE A 534 30.56 32.86 8.62
N PRO A 535 30.33 32.76 9.94
CA PRO A 535 29.06 32.28 10.48
C PRO A 535 27.88 33.07 9.92
N LYS A 536 26.71 32.43 9.78
CA LYS A 536 25.49 33.14 9.41
C LYS A 536 24.82 33.67 10.68
N ILE A 537 24.61 34.97 10.75
CA ILE A 537 23.80 35.61 11.79
C ILE A 537 22.34 35.51 11.38
N ILE A 538 21.50 34.97 12.26
CA ILE A 538 20.04 34.96 12.15
C ILE A 538 19.54 36.07 13.07
N ARG A 539 18.80 37.04 12.54
CA ARG A 539 18.31 38.18 13.32
C ARG A 539 16.94 37.89 13.90
N GLY A 540 16.71 38.39 15.11
CA GLY A 540 15.42 38.26 15.76
C GLY A 540 15.16 39.37 16.76
N THR A 541 14.04 39.25 17.46
CA THR A 541 13.61 40.24 18.45
C THR A 541 13.05 39.58 19.72
N LEU A 542 13.16 40.29 20.84
CA LEU A 542 12.79 39.82 22.17
C LEU A 542 11.84 40.79 22.88
N GLY A 543 10.90 40.20 23.60
CA GLY A 543 9.92 40.87 24.42
C GLY A 543 8.91 41.68 23.61
N PRO A 544 7.94 42.30 24.32
CA PRO A 544 6.92 43.15 23.69
C PRO A 544 7.51 44.42 23.05
N ARG A 545 8.70 44.85 23.47
CA ARG A 545 9.41 46.02 22.91
C ARG A 545 10.26 45.69 21.68
N GLN A 546 10.24 44.44 21.19
CA GLN A 546 11.02 43.97 20.05
C GLN A 546 12.52 44.33 20.13
N LEU A 547 13.12 44.11 21.30
CA LEU A 547 14.55 44.36 21.48
C LEU A 547 15.36 43.49 20.52
N PRO A 548 16.32 44.04 19.76
CA PRO A 548 17.12 43.26 18.83
C PRO A 548 17.84 42.10 19.52
N SER A 549 17.85 40.95 18.86
CA SER A 549 18.57 39.75 19.27
C SER A 549 19.09 39.03 18.04
N PHE A 550 19.96 38.04 18.25
CA PHE A 550 20.50 37.24 17.17
C PHE A 550 20.82 35.82 17.64
N ASP A 551 20.82 34.92 16.67
CA ASP A 551 21.30 33.55 16.77
C ASP A 551 22.32 33.31 15.65
N VAL A 552 23.05 32.19 15.69
CA VAL A 552 24.17 31.96 14.78
C VAL A 552 24.22 30.51 14.28
N ASP A 553 24.23 30.33 12.95
CA ASP A 553 24.73 29.10 12.33
C ASP A 553 26.25 29.22 12.23
N TRP A 554 26.95 28.53 13.13
CA TRP A 554 28.41 28.52 13.20
C TRP A 554 29.07 27.75 12.05
N PHE A 555 28.33 26.85 11.39
CA PHE A 555 28.88 25.93 10.40
C PHE A 555 28.08 25.94 9.09
N PRO A 556 27.88 27.10 8.44
CA PRO A 556 27.07 27.19 7.22
C PRO A 556 27.78 26.52 6.03
N LEU A 557 27.00 25.88 5.17
CA LEU A 557 27.50 25.13 4.01
C LEU A 557 27.97 26.06 2.88
N ARG A 558 29.01 25.66 2.13
CA ARG A 558 29.61 26.46 1.05
C ARG A 558 28.84 26.42 -0.27
N LYS A 559 28.17 25.30 -0.53
CA LYS A 559 27.36 25.06 -1.72
C LYS A 559 26.01 24.53 -1.27
N PRO A 560 24.93 24.73 -2.04
CA PRO A 560 23.67 24.10 -1.73
C PRO A 560 23.82 22.58 -1.78
N TYR A 561 22.98 21.87 -1.03
CA TYR A 561 22.78 20.43 -1.22
C TYR A 561 22.28 20.21 -2.66
N SER A 562 22.98 19.35 -3.41
CA SER A 562 22.62 19.05 -4.80
C SER A 562 21.35 18.23 -4.83
N SER A 563 20.39 18.61 -5.67
CA SER A 563 19.27 17.76 -6.07
C SER A 563 19.78 16.60 -6.95
N GLN A 564 20.52 15.66 -6.38
CA GLN A 564 20.66 14.33 -6.97
C GLN A 564 19.64 13.44 -6.25
N ASP A 565 18.77 12.80 -7.03
CA ASP A 565 17.77 11.79 -6.65
C ASP A 565 16.31 12.18 -6.34
N LEU A 566 15.72 13.19 -7.00
CA LEU A 566 14.24 13.35 -7.04
C LEU A 566 13.61 13.35 -8.45
N SER A 567 14.39 13.07 -9.50
CA SER A 567 13.90 12.95 -10.88
C SER A 567 13.89 11.51 -11.43
N HIS A 568 13.93 10.49 -10.57
CA HIS A 568 13.58 9.14 -11.03
C HIS A 568 12.09 9.11 -11.33
N ASN A 569 11.76 9.26 -12.61
CA ASN A 569 10.53 8.86 -13.29
C ASN A 569 9.46 8.27 -12.36
N TYR A 570 8.64 9.11 -11.74
CA TYR A 570 7.30 8.71 -11.34
C TYR A 570 6.44 8.64 -12.60
N LYS A 571 6.73 7.63 -13.43
CA LYS A 571 5.66 7.00 -14.20
C LYS A 571 4.98 6.06 -13.21
N ILE A 572 3.79 6.44 -12.76
CA ILE A 572 2.82 5.43 -12.36
C ILE A 572 2.77 4.46 -13.56
N PRO A 573 3.06 3.16 -13.38
CA PRO A 573 2.80 2.23 -14.47
C PRO A 573 1.33 2.40 -14.83
N ASP A 574 1.03 2.71 -16.09
CA ASP A 574 -0.34 2.63 -16.61
C ASP A 574 -0.78 1.16 -16.53
N VAL A 575 -1.15 0.70 -15.33
CA VAL A 575 -1.61 -0.67 -15.05
C VAL A 575 -2.90 -0.98 -15.81
N VAL A 576 -3.63 0.06 -16.25
CA VAL A 576 -4.89 -0.09 -16.98
C VAL A 576 -4.69 -0.46 -18.46
N THR A 577 -3.49 -0.30 -19.04
CA THR A 577 -3.29 -0.58 -20.47
C THR A 577 -2.76 -1.99 -20.76
N SER A 578 -2.28 -2.73 -19.75
CA SER A 578 -1.80 -4.11 -19.91
C SER A 578 -2.87 -5.19 -19.67
N LEU A 579 -4.06 -4.83 -19.17
CA LEU A 579 -5.16 -5.77 -18.91
C LEU A 579 -5.97 -6.15 -20.16
N LYS A 580 -5.80 -5.45 -21.29
CA LYS A 580 -6.46 -5.83 -22.57
C LYS A 580 -5.81 -7.00 -23.31
N ASN A 581 -4.66 -7.52 -22.84
CA ASN A 581 -3.94 -8.60 -23.51
C ASN A 581 -4.06 -9.97 -22.80
N LEU A 582 -4.92 -10.12 -21.80
CA LEU A 582 -5.07 -11.37 -21.03
C LEU A 582 -6.40 -12.11 -21.25
N GLU A 583 -7.29 -11.63 -22.13
CA GLU A 583 -8.51 -12.36 -22.52
C GLU A 583 -8.26 -13.55 -23.48
N GLY A 584 -7.01 -13.84 -23.85
CA GLY A 584 -6.68 -14.87 -24.85
C GLY A 584 -6.33 -16.27 -24.34
N LEU A 585 -6.33 -16.53 -23.03
CA LEU A 585 -5.79 -17.79 -22.47
C LEU A 585 -6.77 -18.63 -21.63
N TRP A 586 -8.07 -18.34 -21.69
CA TRP A 586 -9.11 -19.15 -21.05
C TRP A 586 -10.21 -19.55 -22.02
N SER A 587 -9.83 -20.29 -23.07
CA SER A 587 -10.76 -21.11 -23.85
C SER A 587 -10.02 -22.19 -24.66
N GLN A 588 -9.44 -23.19 -23.99
CA GLN A 588 -9.31 -24.58 -24.49
C GLN A 588 -9.30 -25.55 -23.31
#